data_AF-A0A839PSR4-F1
#
_entry.id   AF-A0A839PSR4-F1
#
_cell.length_a   1.000
_cell.length_b   1.000
_cell.length_c   1.000
_cell.angle_alpha   90.00
_cell.angle_beta   90.00
_cell.angle_gamma   90.00
#
_symmetry.space_group_name_H-M   'P 1'
#
loop_
_entity.id
_entity.type
_entity.pdbx_description
1 polymer ?
#
loop_
_entity_poly.entity_id
_entity_poly.type
_entity_poly.pdbx_seq_one_letter_code
_entity_poly.pdbx_strand_id
1 'polypeptide(L)'
;MWWIGSAVLLILVIAVASGVARLKTAEQYSTQITPLYVLAPEEGADQRSVMVVFPWHPTGYCVGQALITASETPTEVVVSQVKIRTIGPNEGCAGVGTDGVTAGDYLQLEAPLGNRTVTRAQDGVTLEVRKS
;
A
#
# COMPACT_ATOMS: atom_id res chain seq x y z
N MET A 1 -46.76 3.95 11.89
CA MET A 1 -45.83 4.42 10.86
C MET A 1 -44.77 5.32 11.51
N TRP A 2 -43.72 4.76 12.12
CA TRP A 2 -42.62 5.53 12.77
C TRP A 2 -41.23 4.93 12.49
N TRP A 3 -41.15 3.75 11.88
CA TRP A 3 -39.90 3.00 11.70
C TRP A 3 -39.08 3.45 10.47
N ILE A 4 -39.73 4.11 9.49
CA ILE A 4 -39.10 4.52 8.24
C ILE A 4 -38.16 5.72 8.46
N GLY A 5 -38.50 6.63 9.38
CA GLY A 5 -37.67 7.81 9.69
C GLY A 5 -36.32 7.45 10.32
N SER A 6 -36.30 6.47 11.24
CA SER A 6 -35.05 6.01 11.87
C SER A 6 -34.12 5.29 10.89
N ALA A 7 -34.67 4.48 9.98
CA ALA A 7 -33.86 3.75 9.02
C ALA A 7 -33.15 4.70 8.03
N VAL A 8 -33.86 5.72 7.53
CA VAL A 8 -33.29 6.73 6.64
C VAL A 8 -32.21 7.56 7.35
N LEU A 9 -32.44 7.92 8.62
CA LEU A 9 -31.45 8.66 9.42
C LEU A 9 -30.17 7.85 9.66
N LEU A 10 -30.32 6.55 9.97
CA LEU A 10 -29.18 5.64 10.17
C LEU A 10 -28.34 5.47 8.90
N ILE A 11 -28.99 5.29 7.75
CA ILE A 11 -28.30 5.17 6.46
C ILE A 11 -27.53 6.47 6.15
N LEU A 12 -28.13 7.63 6.42
CA LEU A 12 -27.48 8.94 6.25
C LEU A 12 -26.26 9.10 7.16
N VAL A 13 -26.37 8.73 8.44
CA VAL A 13 -25.24 8.80 9.38
C VAL A 13 -24.10 7.88 8.95
N ILE A 14 -24.39 6.65 8.52
CA ILE A 14 -23.37 5.70 8.04
C ILE A 14 -22.70 6.21 6.76
N ALA A 15 -23.48 6.77 5.82
CA ALA A 15 -22.94 7.32 4.57
C ALA A 15 -22.02 8.53 4.83
N VAL A 16 -22.42 9.44 5.74
CA VAL A 16 -21.59 10.59 6.14
C VAL A 16 -20.32 10.12 6.86
N ALA A 17 -20.43 9.18 7.81
CA ALA A 17 -19.27 8.63 8.51
C ALA A 17 -18.30 7.95 7.54
N SER A 18 -18.81 7.21 6.57
CA SER A 18 -18.02 6.55 5.51
C SER A 18 -17.32 7.56 4.60
N GLY A 19 -18.02 8.63 4.22
CA GLY A 19 -17.47 9.72 3.41
C GLY A 19 -16.34 10.46 4.13
N VAL A 20 -16.54 10.81 5.41
CA VAL A 20 -15.52 11.48 6.24
C VAL A 20 -14.29 10.59 6.46
N ALA A 21 -14.49 9.29 6.71
CA ALA A 21 -13.38 8.35 6.84
C ALA A 21 -12.55 8.28 5.55
N ARG A 22 -13.20 8.17 4.38
CA ARG A 22 -12.50 8.16 3.09
C ARG A 22 -11.75 9.44 2.79
N LEU A 23 -12.31 10.60 3.13
CA LEU A 23 -11.64 11.90 2.98
C LEU A 23 -10.38 11.97 3.86
N LYS A 24 -10.47 11.57 5.13
CA LYS A 24 -9.31 11.53 6.03
C LYS A 24 -8.22 10.60 5.54
N THR A 25 -8.58 9.41 5.03
CA THR A 25 -7.59 8.49 4.44
C THR A 25 -6.96 9.08 3.17
N ALA A 26 -7.73 9.76 2.31
CA ALA A 26 -7.20 10.39 1.11
C ALA A 26 -6.25 11.56 1.42
N GLU A 27 -6.57 12.37 2.43
CA GLU A 27 -5.74 13.48 2.89
C GLU A 27 -4.43 12.99 3.52
N GLN A 28 -4.52 11.89 4.29
CA GLN A 28 -3.37 11.29 4.95
C GLN A 28 -2.39 10.63 3.96
N TYR A 29 -2.86 10.19 2.78
CA TYR A 29 -2.10 9.45 1.77
C TYR A 29 -2.09 10.20 0.42
N SER A 30 -1.56 11.41 0.41
CA SER A 30 -1.70 12.34 -0.72
C SER A 30 -0.68 12.13 -1.85
N THR A 31 0.50 11.59 -1.55
CA THR A 31 1.56 11.37 -2.56
C THR A 31 1.51 9.95 -3.09
N GLN A 32 1.31 9.84 -4.41
CA GLN A 32 1.33 8.58 -5.14
C GLN A 32 2.71 8.40 -5.78
N ILE A 33 3.33 7.24 -5.56
CA ILE A 33 4.64 6.89 -6.06
C ILE A 33 4.51 5.63 -6.90
N THR A 34 5.16 5.65 -8.07
CA THR A 34 5.22 4.53 -9.00
C THR A 34 6.24 3.49 -8.48
N PRO A 35 5.83 2.22 -8.24
CA PRO A 35 6.76 1.17 -7.82
C PRO A 35 7.74 0.78 -8.95
N LEU A 36 8.97 0.45 -8.57
CA LEU A 36 10.07 0.15 -9.49
C LEU A 36 10.25 -1.36 -9.70
N TYR A 37 10.32 -2.12 -8.62
CA TYR A 37 10.55 -3.56 -8.60
C TYR A 37 10.07 -4.16 -7.27
N VAL A 38 10.08 -5.48 -7.18
CA VAL A 38 9.70 -6.23 -5.96
C VAL A 38 10.86 -7.11 -5.52
N LEU A 39 11.13 -7.18 -4.21
CA LEU A 39 12.00 -8.20 -3.64
C LEU A 39 11.14 -9.38 -3.17
N ALA A 40 11.52 -10.57 -3.63
CA ALA A 40 10.99 -11.82 -3.13
C ALA A 40 11.43 -12.05 -1.67
N PRO A 41 10.60 -12.72 -0.86
CA PRO A 41 10.95 -13.05 0.52
C PRO A 41 12.24 -13.87 0.58
N GLU A 42 13.02 -13.63 1.64
CA GLU A 42 14.18 -14.46 1.97
C GLU A 42 13.78 -15.93 2.21
N GLU A 43 14.74 -16.83 2.02
CA GLU A 43 14.52 -18.24 2.32
C GLU A 43 14.23 -18.43 3.82
N GLY A 44 13.10 -19.06 4.14
CA GLY A 44 12.63 -19.23 5.52
C GLY A 44 11.75 -18.10 6.07
N ALA A 45 11.59 -16.99 5.34
CA ALA A 45 10.59 -15.96 5.66
C ALA A 45 9.18 -16.36 5.19
N ASP A 46 8.14 -15.61 5.61
CA ASP A 46 6.79 -15.78 5.06
C ASP A 46 6.81 -15.53 3.55
N GLN A 47 6.55 -16.58 2.77
CA GLN A 47 6.62 -16.57 1.30
C GLN A 47 5.54 -15.69 0.64
N ARG A 48 4.62 -15.16 1.44
CA ARG A 48 3.59 -14.21 1.02
C ARG A 48 3.97 -12.74 1.27
N SER A 49 5.02 -12.49 2.05
CA SER A 49 5.49 -11.14 2.34
C SER A 49 6.53 -10.73 1.29
N VAL A 50 6.15 -9.83 0.40
CA VAL A 50 7.07 -9.30 -0.63
C VAL A 50 7.36 -7.83 -0.32
N MET A 51 8.56 -7.36 -0.61
CA MET A 51 8.87 -5.93 -0.43
C MET A 51 8.74 -5.20 -1.76
N VAL A 52 7.87 -4.20 -1.80
CA VAL A 52 7.69 -3.34 -2.98
C VAL A 52 8.60 -2.14 -2.83
N VAL A 53 9.49 -1.94 -3.80
CA VAL A 53 10.49 -0.87 -3.79
C VAL A 53 10.08 0.26 -4.72
N PHE A 54 10.26 1.49 -4.26
CA PHE A 54 9.82 2.71 -4.93
C PHE A 54 10.83 3.86 -4.72
N PRO A 55 10.88 4.87 -5.61
CA PRO A 55 11.79 6.00 -5.43
C PRO A 55 11.43 6.79 -4.17
N TRP A 56 12.45 7.13 -3.39
CA TRP A 56 12.31 7.87 -2.15
C TRP A 56 13.51 8.80 -1.95
N HIS A 57 13.23 10.09 -1.93
CA HIS A 57 14.23 11.16 -1.77
C HIS A 57 14.10 11.99 -0.48
N PRO A 58 12.97 12.01 0.25
CA PRO A 58 12.93 12.65 1.56
C PRO A 58 13.89 12.02 2.56
N THR A 59 14.41 12.84 3.47
CA THR A 59 15.19 12.37 4.61
C THR A 59 14.27 11.68 5.62
N GLY A 60 14.53 10.40 5.89
CA GLY A 60 13.73 9.60 6.81
C GLY A 60 12.61 8.84 6.11
N TYR A 61 12.41 7.61 6.55
CA TYR A 61 11.34 6.71 6.15
C TYR A 61 10.91 5.91 7.37
N CYS A 62 9.61 5.77 7.56
CA CYS A 62 9.03 4.91 8.58
C CYS A 62 8.50 3.65 7.90
N VAL A 63 8.94 2.47 8.33
CA VAL A 63 8.34 1.20 7.89
C VAL A 63 6.84 1.21 8.22
N GLY A 64 6.00 0.82 7.27
CA GLY A 64 4.54 0.91 7.38
C GLY A 64 3.95 2.29 7.06
N GLN A 65 4.76 3.28 6.65
CA GLN A 65 4.27 4.56 6.17
C GLN A 65 3.64 4.46 4.77
N ALA A 66 4.04 3.45 3.99
CA ALA A 66 3.45 3.20 2.69
C ALA A 66 2.19 2.35 2.81
N LEU A 67 1.15 2.77 2.10
CA LEU A 67 -0.01 1.94 1.80
C LEU A 67 0.15 1.38 0.40
N ILE A 68 0.24 0.05 0.32
CA ILE A 68 0.42 -0.70 -0.92
C ILE A 68 -0.65 -1.79 -0.94
N THR A 69 -1.40 -1.86 -2.04
CA THR A 69 -2.37 -2.95 -2.27
C THR A 69 -2.08 -3.66 -3.57
N ALA A 70 -2.60 -4.87 -3.73
CA ALA A 70 -2.56 -5.59 -4.99
C ALA A 70 -3.89 -6.31 -5.26
N SER A 71 -4.18 -6.55 -6.54
CA SER A 71 -5.17 -7.55 -6.94
C SER A 71 -4.44 -8.81 -7.40
N GLU A 72 -4.91 -9.97 -6.95
CA GLU A 72 -4.23 -11.24 -7.19
C GLU A 72 -5.08 -12.21 -8.01
N THR A 73 -4.40 -12.92 -8.90
CA THR A 73 -4.88 -14.13 -9.55
C THR A 73 -3.88 -15.26 -9.31
N PRO A 74 -4.20 -16.51 -9.69
CA PRO A 74 -3.25 -17.62 -9.56
C PRO A 74 -1.94 -17.41 -10.34
N THR A 75 -1.93 -16.55 -11.36
CA THR A 75 -0.77 -16.35 -12.26
C THR A 75 -0.19 -14.94 -12.23
N GLU A 76 -0.89 -13.96 -11.67
CA GLU A 76 -0.53 -12.55 -11.72
C GLU A 76 -0.83 -11.81 -10.41
N VAL A 77 0.07 -10.91 -10.03
CA VAL A 77 -0.10 -9.93 -8.95
C VAL A 77 -0.01 -8.53 -9.55
N VAL A 78 -1.10 -7.77 -9.51
CA VAL A 78 -1.13 -6.41 -10.02
C VAL A 78 -0.99 -5.44 -8.85
N VAL A 79 0.19 -4.82 -8.73
CA VAL A 79 0.56 -3.92 -7.62
C VAL A 79 0.06 -2.50 -7.91
N SER A 80 -0.68 -1.93 -6.96
CA SER A 80 -1.16 -0.55 -7.03
C SER A 80 -0.03 0.47 -6.93
N GLN A 81 -0.35 1.75 -7.14
CA GLN A 81 0.57 2.82 -6.78
C GLN A 81 0.80 2.87 -5.27
N VAL A 82 2.03 3.13 -4.88
CA VAL A 82 2.42 3.30 -3.49
C VAL A 82 1.88 4.62 -3.00
N LYS A 83 1.10 4.62 -1.91
CA LYS A 83 0.62 5.86 -1.31
C LYS A 83 1.35 6.11 0.00
N ILE A 84 1.84 7.32 0.19
CA ILE A 84 2.67 7.65 1.35
C ILE A 84 1.86 8.41 2.38
N ARG A 85 1.84 7.89 3.62
CA ARG A 85 1.28 8.60 4.76
C ARG A 85 2.10 9.86 5.05
N THR A 86 1.44 11.00 5.21
CA THR A 86 2.08 12.20 5.76
C THR A 86 2.42 11.99 7.23
N ILE A 87 3.69 12.21 7.59
CA ILE A 87 4.20 12.11 8.95
C ILE A 87 4.06 13.48 9.63
N GLY A 88 3.52 13.50 10.86
CA GLY A 88 3.33 14.74 11.61
C GLY A 88 4.65 15.33 12.13
N PRO A 89 4.67 16.62 12.54
CA PRO A 89 5.89 17.31 12.98
C PRO A 89 6.53 16.72 14.26
N ASN A 90 5.81 15.88 15.00
CA ASN A 90 6.29 15.23 16.23
C ASN A 90 6.64 13.75 16.05
N GLU A 91 6.51 13.21 14.83
CA GLU A 91 6.83 11.82 14.50
C GLU A 91 8.21 11.77 13.82
N GLY A 92 9.16 11.06 14.44
CA GLY A 92 10.51 10.89 13.90
C GLY A 92 10.65 9.56 13.17
N CYS A 93 11.15 9.59 11.93
CA CYS A 93 11.46 8.39 11.15
C CYS A 93 12.97 8.17 11.10
N ALA A 94 13.44 7.01 11.55
CA ALA A 94 14.86 6.69 11.62
C ALA A 94 15.52 6.43 10.25
N GLY A 95 14.75 6.40 9.15
CA GLY A 95 15.29 6.05 7.83
C GLY A 95 15.50 4.55 7.65
N VAL A 96 14.85 3.72 8.47
CA VAL A 96 14.90 2.26 8.34
C VAL A 96 14.10 1.88 7.09
N GLY A 97 14.73 1.17 6.16
CA GLY A 97 14.09 0.73 4.91
C GLY A 97 14.35 1.64 3.70
N THR A 98 15.28 2.61 3.80
CA THR A 98 15.76 3.39 2.65
C THR A 98 17.27 3.27 2.48
N ASP A 99 17.74 3.33 1.23
CA ASP A 99 19.16 3.44 0.86
C ASP A 99 19.57 4.89 0.49
N GLY A 100 18.67 5.85 0.70
CA GLY A 100 18.82 7.27 0.33
C GLY A 100 18.30 7.63 -1.06
N VAL A 101 17.93 6.65 -1.89
CA VAL A 101 17.37 6.85 -3.25
C VAL A 101 16.05 6.12 -3.43
N THR A 102 15.90 4.99 -2.74
CA THR A 102 14.71 4.15 -2.74
C THR A 102 14.28 3.85 -1.31
N ALA A 103 13.01 3.48 -1.16
CA ALA A 103 12.50 2.87 0.04
C ALA A 103 11.69 1.63 -0.31
N GLY A 104 11.56 0.72 0.65
CA GLY A 104 10.75 -0.49 0.53
C GLY A 104 9.74 -0.62 1.65
N ASP A 105 8.56 -1.14 1.31
CA ASP A 105 7.59 -1.60 2.31
C ASP A 105 7.00 -2.95 1.93
N TYR A 106 6.51 -3.66 2.94
CA TYR A 106 5.99 -5.01 2.77
C TYR A 106 4.54 -4.98 2.28
N LEU A 107 4.30 -5.75 1.22
CA LEU A 107 2.99 -6.13 0.74
C LEU A 107 2.74 -7.59 1.14
N GLN A 108 1.68 -7.81 1.91
CA GLN A 108 1.21 -9.14 2.23
C GLN A 108 0.28 -9.65 1.13
N LEU A 109 0.67 -10.75 0.51
CA LEU A 109 -0.13 -11.43 -0.51
C LEU A 109 -1.06 -12.48 0.12
N GLU A 110 -2.15 -12.81 -0.59
CA GLU A 110 -3.08 -13.87 -0.22
C GLU A 110 -2.44 -15.27 -0.41
N ALA A 111 -1.59 -15.41 -1.42
CA ALA A 111 -0.84 -16.64 -1.73
C ALA A 111 0.67 -16.35 -1.88
N PRO A 112 1.56 -17.36 -1.78
CA PRO A 112 2.99 -17.17 -2.02
C PRO A 112 3.29 -16.58 -3.41
N LEU A 113 4.31 -15.72 -3.54
CA LEU A 113 4.63 -15.11 -4.84
C LEU A 113 4.93 -16.16 -5.92
N GLY A 114 5.80 -17.12 -5.60
CA GLY A 114 6.17 -18.22 -6.51
C GLY A 114 6.63 -17.70 -7.88
N ASN A 115 6.07 -18.27 -8.95
CA ASN A 115 6.37 -17.91 -10.34
C ASN A 115 5.35 -16.93 -10.94
N ARG A 116 4.54 -16.26 -10.11
CA ARG A 116 3.52 -15.32 -10.61
C ARG A 116 4.17 -14.09 -11.21
N THR A 117 3.57 -13.58 -12.28
CA THR A 117 4.01 -12.33 -12.89
C THR A 117 3.57 -11.17 -12.01
N VAL A 118 4.44 -10.19 -11.80
CA VAL A 118 4.10 -8.97 -11.07
C VAL A 118 3.99 -7.81 -12.06
N THR A 119 2.85 -7.13 -12.08
CA THR A 119 2.60 -5.98 -12.96
C THR A 119 2.20 -4.76 -12.17
N ARG A 120 2.47 -3.58 -12.72
CA ARG A 120 2.07 -2.31 -12.14
C ARG A 120 0.68 -1.93 -12.62
N ALA A 121 -0.23 -1.62 -11.70
CA ALA A 121 -1.60 -1.24 -12.04
C ALA A 121 -1.69 0.05 -12.89
N GLN A 122 -0.74 0.98 -12.71
CA GLN A 122 -0.75 2.28 -13.37
C GLN A 122 -0.60 2.20 -14.90
N ASP A 123 0.27 1.32 -15.39
CA ASP A 123 0.69 1.28 -16.79
C ASP A 123 0.86 -0.15 -17.35
N GLY A 124 0.59 -1.18 -16.56
CA GLY A 124 0.70 -2.58 -16.97
C GLY A 124 2.13 -3.08 -17.10
N VAL A 125 3.14 -2.29 -16.73
CA VAL A 125 4.55 -2.69 -16.84
C VAL A 125 4.85 -3.84 -15.88
N THR A 126 5.49 -4.89 -16.39
CA THR A 126 6.01 -5.98 -15.56
C THR A 126 7.11 -5.46 -14.64
N LEU A 127 6.92 -5.64 -13.34
CA LEU A 127 7.92 -5.33 -12.33
C LEU A 127 8.92 -6.48 -12.23
N GLU A 128 10.21 -6.14 -12.18
CA GLU A 128 11.25 -7.12 -11.93
C GLU A 128 11.08 -7.71 -10.51
N VAL A 129 11.18 -9.03 -10.38
CA VAL A 129 11.24 -9.72 -9.09
C VAL A 129 12.69 -10.08 -8.82
N ARG A 130 13.28 -9.46 -7.80
CA ARG A 130 14.67 -9.67 -7.38
C ARG A 130 14.71 -10.50 -6.11
N LYS A 131 15.86 -11.12 -5.85
CA LYS A 131 16.11 -11.73 -4.54
C LYS A 131 16.42 -10.63 -3.53
N SER A 132 15.90 -10.78 -2.32
CA SER A 132 16.28 -9.95 -1.18
C SER A 132 17.72 -10.20 -0.76
#